data_AF-A0A520BPT8-F1
#
_entry.id   AF-A0A520BPT8-F1
#
_cell.length_a   1.000
_cell.length_b   1.000
_cell.length_c   1.000
_cell.angle_alpha   90.00
_cell.angle_beta   90.00
_cell.angle_gamma   90.00
#
_symmetry.space_group_name_H-M   'P 1'
#
loop_
_entity.id
_entity.type
_entity.pdbx_description
1 polymer ?
#
loop_
_entity_poly.entity_id
_entity_poly.type
_entity_poly.pdbx_seq_one_letter_code
_entity_poly.pdbx_strand_id
1 'polypeptide(L)'
;EIFERHAKTAASAPLRWLWASQAVKMRRFEREALAKFTRVVAVSERDAKKFAADGLTTARAIPTGVDLDFFSWQPPADGSPVVVFTGSMDWEANVDGIRFYIDEVWPRVRAQVPNAQLRVVGKNPPTALVQRNVPGVVFTGFVDDVRDHARDAQAFVIPLRVGGGTRIKAFEAMAMGLPVVSTTIGIEGLDVDDGTHFLRADGASALADATVKLIADGNLRLKLSRAARELVEARFGHRVAADVFGQILMEAIEAAA
;
A
#
# COMPACT_ATOMS: atom_id res chain seq x y z
N GLU A 1 -14.05 -5.04 12.38
CA GLU A 1 -13.95 -3.68 11.75
C GLU A 1 -14.86 -3.43 10.55
N ILE A 2 -14.88 -4.26 9.49
CA ILE A 2 -15.64 -3.98 8.25
C ILE A 2 -17.15 -3.79 8.51
N PHE A 3 -17.78 -4.73 9.23
CA PHE A 3 -19.21 -4.60 9.58
C PHE A 3 -19.51 -3.40 10.48
N GLU A 4 -18.58 -2.97 11.32
CA GLU A 4 -18.74 -1.76 12.15
C GLU A 4 -18.69 -0.50 11.30
N ARG A 5 -17.80 -0.44 10.30
CA ARG A 5 -17.75 0.66 9.34
C ARG A 5 -19.08 0.73 8.57
N HIS A 6 -19.59 -0.41 8.08
CA HIS A 6 -20.90 -0.46 7.43
C HIS A 6 -22.05 -0.04 8.36
N ALA A 7 -22.03 -0.40 9.64
CA ALA A 7 -23.04 0.05 10.60
C ALA A 7 -22.99 1.58 10.77
N LYS A 8 -21.80 2.17 10.91
CA LYS A 8 -21.62 3.62 11.03
C LYS A 8 -22.11 4.40 9.81
N THR A 9 -21.94 3.85 8.61
CA THR A 9 -22.33 4.50 7.35
C THR A 9 -23.68 4.03 6.80
N ALA A 10 -24.45 3.23 7.55
CA ALA A 10 -25.71 2.68 7.09
C ALA A 10 -26.78 3.77 6.90
N ALA A 11 -27.42 3.74 5.72
CA ALA A 11 -28.44 4.72 5.30
C ALA A 11 -29.74 4.66 6.11
N SER A 12 -30.01 3.56 6.82
CA SER A 12 -31.24 3.38 7.61
C SER A 12 -30.99 2.66 8.93
N ALA A 13 -31.87 2.88 9.91
CA ALA A 13 -31.77 2.26 11.23
C ALA A 13 -31.85 0.72 11.20
N PRO A 14 -32.73 0.07 10.40
CA PRO A 14 -32.74 -1.39 10.28
C PRO A 14 -31.44 -1.95 9.72
N LEU A 15 -30.88 -1.30 8.69
CA LEU A 15 -29.62 -1.72 8.08
C LEU A 15 -28.44 -1.52 9.03
N ARG A 16 -28.44 -0.42 9.79
CA ARG A 16 -27.47 -0.17 10.87
C ARG A 16 -27.50 -1.27 11.91
N TRP A 17 -28.70 -1.65 12.37
CA TRP A 17 -28.88 -2.72 13.34
C TRP A 17 -28.38 -4.07 12.80
N LEU A 18 -28.71 -4.39 11.54
CA LEU A 18 -28.22 -5.60 10.89
C LEU A 18 -26.69 -5.65 10.89
N TRP A 19 -26.02 -4.60 10.43
CA TRP A 19 -24.56 -4.54 10.40
C TRP A 19 -23.93 -4.58 11.79
N ALA A 20 -24.52 -3.88 12.76
CA ALA A 20 -24.07 -3.93 14.15
C ALA A 20 -24.20 -5.36 14.72
N SER A 21 -25.29 -6.07 14.42
CA SER A 21 -25.47 -7.46 14.82
C SER A 21 -24.41 -8.37 14.20
N GLN A 22 -24.12 -8.21 12.90
CA GLN A 22 -23.05 -8.96 12.24
C GLN A 22 -21.66 -8.65 12.81
N ALA A 23 -21.40 -7.39 13.18
CA ALA A 23 -20.16 -7.02 13.85
C ALA A 23 -19.97 -7.74 15.19
N VAL A 24 -21.01 -7.81 16.02
CA VAL A 24 -20.97 -8.52 17.30
C VAL A 24 -20.75 -10.02 17.08
N LYS A 25 -21.48 -10.63 16.13
CA LYS A 25 -21.32 -12.06 15.79
C LYS A 25 -19.91 -12.37 15.29
N MET A 26 -19.36 -11.51 14.42
CA MET A 26 -18.02 -11.69 13.88
C MET A 26 -16.96 -11.58 14.99
N ARG A 27 -17.02 -10.56 15.85
CA ARG A 27 -16.08 -10.43 16.98
C ARG A 27 -16.13 -11.64 17.91
N ARG A 28 -17.33 -12.14 18.21
CA ARG A 28 -17.50 -13.35 19.02
C ARG A 28 -16.87 -14.57 18.34
N PHE A 29 -17.16 -14.76 17.05
CA PHE A 29 -16.59 -15.85 16.26
C PHE A 29 -15.06 -15.79 16.22
N GLU A 30 -14.47 -14.63 15.92
CA GLU A 30 -13.03 -14.43 15.89
C GLU A 30 -12.40 -14.78 17.25
N ARG A 31 -12.97 -14.27 18.34
CA ARG A 31 -12.47 -14.57 19.69
C ARG A 31 -12.53 -16.07 20.01
N GLU A 32 -13.66 -16.74 19.75
CA GLU A 32 -13.84 -18.16 20.02
C GLU A 32 -12.97 -19.05 19.12
N ALA A 33 -12.77 -18.65 17.86
CA ALA A 33 -11.94 -19.39 16.91
C ALA A 33 -10.46 -19.24 17.23
N LEU A 34 -9.99 -18.02 17.48
CA LEU A 34 -8.58 -17.70 17.71
C LEU A 34 -8.09 -18.19 19.08
N ALA A 35 -8.96 -18.24 20.10
CA ALA A 35 -8.62 -18.76 21.44
C ALA A 35 -8.22 -20.25 21.45
N LYS A 36 -8.46 -20.98 20.35
CA LYS A 36 -8.08 -22.39 20.22
C LYS A 36 -6.60 -22.60 19.89
N PHE A 37 -5.87 -21.53 19.59
CA PHE A 37 -4.48 -21.60 19.13
C PHE A 37 -3.52 -21.07 20.20
N THR A 38 -2.40 -21.78 20.39
CA THR A 38 -1.32 -21.39 21.32
C THR A 38 -0.69 -20.04 20.95
N ARG A 39 -0.61 -19.76 19.65
CA ARG A 39 -0.16 -18.49 19.07
C ARG A 39 -1.03 -18.14 17.87
N VAL A 40 -1.28 -16.85 17.69
CA VAL A 40 -1.96 -16.30 16.52
C VAL A 40 -1.02 -15.31 15.85
N VAL A 41 -0.70 -15.53 14.58
CA VAL A 41 0.17 -14.63 13.83
C VAL A 41 -0.69 -13.57 13.13
N ALA A 42 -0.56 -12.33 13.57
CA ALA A 42 -1.19 -11.18 12.97
C ALA A 42 -0.27 -10.55 11.92
N VAL A 43 -0.83 -10.10 10.80
CA VAL A 43 -0.05 -9.51 9.69
C VAL A 43 0.36 -8.04 9.91
N SER A 44 -0.01 -7.46 11.06
CA SER A 44 0.35 -6.11 11.45
C SER A 44 0.32 -5.93 12.97
N GLU A 45 1.12 -5.00 13.49
CA GLU A 45 1.10 -4.56 14.89
C GLU A 45 -0.27 -4.01 15.30
N ARG A 46 -0.95 -3.33 14.38
CA ARG A 46 -2.31 -2.82 14.59
C ARG A 46 -3.27 -3.96 14.90
N ASP A 47 -3.18 -5.07 14.18
CA ASP A 47 -4.10 -6.20 14.37
C ASP A 47 -3.74 -7.00 15.62
N ALA A 48 -2.45 -7.21 15.92
CA ALA A 48 -2.03 -7.79 17.20
C ALA A 48 -2.54 -6.98 18.40
N LYS A 49 -2.44 -5.65 18.36
CA LYS A 49 -2.96 -4.76 19.41
C LYS A 49 -4.48 -4.83 19.56
N LYS A 50 -5.23 -4.94 18.46
CA LYS A 50 -6.69 -5.14 18.53
C LYS A 50 -7.05 -6.48 19.16
N PHE A 51 -6.38 -7.55 18.72
CA PHE A 51 -6.59 -8.87 19.31
C PHE A 51 -6.29 -8.87 20.80
N ALA A 52 -5.20 -8.22 21.22
CA ALA A 52 -4.89 -8.04 22.64
C ALA A 52 -6.00 -7.26 23.38
N ALA A 53 -6.53 -6.18 22.80
CA ALA A 53 -7.63 -5.41 23.38
C ALA A 53 -8.94 -6.22 23.50
N ASP A 54 -9.17 -7.18 22.59
CA ASP A 54 -10.30 -8.12 22.64
C ASP A 54 -10.02 -9.36 23.53
N GLY A 55 -8.89 -9.38 24.24
CA GLY A 55 -8.51 -10.40 25.23
C GLY A 55 -7.68 -11.56 24.69
N LEU A 56 -7.25 -11.51 23.43
CA LEU A 56 -6.36 -12.51 22.82
C LEU A 56 -4.90 -12.04 22.93
N THR A 57 -4.26 -12.37 24.06
CA THR A 57 -2.87 -12.00 24.35
C THR A 57 -1.83 -12.90 23.66
N THR A 58 -2.26 -13.99 23.02
CA THR A 58 -1.40 -14.91 22.26
C THR A 58 -1.09 -14.43 20.84
N ALA A 59 -1.68 -13.30 20.43
CA ALA A 59 -1.42 -12.70 19.14
C ALA A 59 -0.02 -12.06 19.09
N ARG A 60 0.74 -12.38 18.05
CA ARG A 60 2.05 -11.79 17.74
C ARG A 60 2.02 -11.25 16.32
N ALA A 61 2.52 -10.03 16.12
CA ALA A 61 2.64 -9.47 14.79
C ALA A 61 3.87 -10.01 14.07
N ILE A 62 3.73 -10.29 12.78
CA ILE A 62 4.85 -10.45 11.85
C ILE A 62 4.88 -9.21 10.94
N PRO A 63 6.05 -8.59 10.70
CA PRO A 63 6.13 -7.53 9.70
C PRO A 63 5.84 -8.08 8.31
N THR A 64 5.38 -7.22 7.41
CA THR A 64 5.34 -7.57 5.99
C THR A 64 6.77 -7.72 5.49
N GLY A 65 7.08 -8.89 4.92
CA GLY A 65 8.37 -9.18 4.30
C GLY A 65 8.41 -8.76 2.84
N VAL A 66 9.46 -8.06 2.45
CA VAL A 66 9.80 -7.72 1.07
C VAL A 66 11.08 -8.45 0.68
N ASP A 67 11.06 -9.06 -0.50
CA ASP A 67 12.24 -9.67 -1.09
C ASP A 67 13.22 -8.56 -1.52
N LEU A 68 14.24 -8.30 -0.70
CA LEU A 68 15.22 -7.23 -0.94
C LEU A 68 16.24 -7.60 -2.01
N ASP A 69 16.37 -8.88 -2.31
CA ASP A 69 17.25 -9.41 -3.36
C ASP A 69 16.54 -9.23 -4.72
N PHE A 70 15.23 -9.51 -4.77
CA PHE A 70 14.39 -9.26 -5.93
C PHE A 70 14.11 -7.76 -6.14
N PHE A 71 13.61 -7.05 -5.13
CA PHE A 71 13.40 -5.60 -5.16
C PHE A 71 14.67 -4.86 -4.73
N SER A 72 15.74 -5.08 -5.49
CA SER A 72 17.05 -4.46 -5.26
C SER A 72 16.99 -2.94 -5.46
N TRP A 73 17.62 -2.19 -4.56
CA TRP A 73 17.68 -0.75 -4.65
C TRP A 73 18.50 -0.27 -5.86
N GLN A 74 18.00 0.76 -6.52
CA GLN A 74 18.75 1.56 -7.48
C GLN A 74 18.55 3.05 -7.15
N PRO A 75 19.54 3.91 -7.43
CA PRO A 75 19.33 5.34 -7.34
C PRO A 75 18.13 5.75 -8.21
N PRO A 76 17.26 6.67 -7.73
CA PRO A 76 16.16 7.18 -8.54
C PRO A 76 16.67 7.69 -9.89
N ALA A 77 15.96 7.36 -10.96
CA ALA A 77 16.38 7.77 -12.29
C ALA A 77 16.35 9.29 -12.46
N ASP A 78 17.37 9.80 -13.15
CA ASP A 78 17.33 11.10 -13.79
C ASP A 78 16.96 10.89 -15.26
N GLY A 79 16.04 11.71 -15.79
CA GLY A 79 15.62 11.58 -17.19
C GLY A 79 14.14 11.83 -17.42
N SER A 80 13.49 10.92 -18.17
CA SER A 80 12.10 11.09 -18.59
C SER A 80 11.13 11.15 -17.40
N PRO A 81 10.11 12.04 -17.46
CA PRO A 81 9.12 12.21 -16.39
C PRO A 81 8.12 11.05 -16.34
N VAL A 82 8.59 9.89 -15.90
CA VAL A 82 7.80 8.67 -15.74
C VAL A 82 7.24 8.61 -14.32
N VAL A 83 5.93 8.42 -14.24
CA VAL A 83 5.18 8.15 -13.02
C VAL A 83 4.64 6.73 -13.12
N VAL A 84 4.72 5.94 -12.06
CA VAL A 84 4.28 4.55 -12.08
C VAL A 84 3.31 4.24 -10.94
N PHE A 85 2.36 3.37 -11.23
CA PHE A 85 1.53 2.68 -10.26
C PHE A 85 1.62 1.19 -10.52
N THR A 86 1.79 0.38 -9.46
CA THR A 86 1.63 -1.08 -9.56
C THR A 86 0.41 -1.54 -8.76
N GLY A 87 -0.35 -2.47 -9.30
CA GLY A 87 -1.45 -3.10 -8.57
C GLY A 87 -2.46 -3.78 -9.49
N SER A 88 -3.03 -4.88 -9.01
CA SER A 88 -4.05 -5.62 -9.75
C SER A 88 -5.30 -4.74 -9.99
N MET A 89 -5.72 -4.61 -11.24
CA MET A 89 -6.82 -3.75 -11.64
C MET A 89 -8.19 -4.47 -11.63
N ASP A 90 -8.24 -5.68 -11.08
CA ASP A 90 -9.45 -6.37 -10.65
C ASP A 90 -9.89 -5.98 -9.21
N TRP A 91 -9.04 -5.24 -8.49
CA TRP A 91 -9.37 -4.73 -7.16
C TRP A 91 -9.97 -3.32 -7.24
N GLU A 92 -11.22 -3.17 -6.80
CA GLU A 92 -11.98 -1.92 -6.96
C GLU A 92 -11.26 -0.69 -6.39
N ALA A 93 -10.53 -0.82 -5.28
CA ALA A 93 -9.79 0.32 -4.73
C ALA A 93 -8.67 0.82 -5.67
N ASN A 94 -8.01 -0.09 -6.39
CA ASN A 94 -6.99 0.28 -7.38
C ASN A 94 -7.64 0.95 -8.59
N VAL A 95 -8.76 0.41 -9.08
CA VAL A 95 -9.51 0.99 -10.20
C VAL A 95 -10.00 2.40 -9.84
N ASP A 96 -10.61 2.55 -8.66
CA ASP A 96 -11.07 3.83 -8.12
C ASP A 96 -9.93 4.86 -8.04
N GLY A 97 -8.81 4.47 -7.43
CA GLY A 97 -7.65 5.34 -7.27
C GLY A 97 -7.03 5.78 -8.60
N ILE A 98 -6.87 4.86 -9.55
CA ILE A 98 -6.28 5.18 -10.86
C ILE A 98 -7.24 6.00 -11.71
N ARG A 99 -8.54 5.73 -11.68
CA ARG A 99 -9.55 6.57 -12.34
C ARG A 99 -9.54 7.99 -11.79
N PHE A 100 -9.58 8.15 -10.46
CA PHE A 100 -9.42 9.44 -9.80
C PHE A 100 -8.13 10.16 -10.22
N TYR A 101 -7.00 9.43 -10.22
CA TYR A 101 -5.73 9.99 -10.62
C TYR A 101 -5.73 10.47 -12.08
N ILE A 102 -6.27 9.67 -13.00
CA ILE A 102 -6.37 10.01 -14.42
C ILE A 102 -7.32 11.21 -14.65
N ASP A 103 -8.42 11.28 -13.91
CA ASP A 103 -9.48 12.28 -14.12
C ASP A 103 -9.14 13.64 -13.52
N GLU A 104 -8.57 13.64 -12.32
CA GLU A 104 -8.45 14.87 -11.51
C GLU A 104 -7.01 15.31 -11.28
N VAL A 105 -6.06 14.36 -11.25
CA VAL A 105 -4.64 14.62 -10.94
C VAL A 105 -3.81 14.78 -12.22
N TRP A 106 -3.93 13.83 -13.13
CA TRP A 106 -3.09 13.72 -14.32
C TRP A 106 -3.16 14.94 -15.25
N PRO A 107 -4.32 15.58 -15.49
CA PRO A 107 -4.38 16.81 -16.27
C PRO A 107 -3.54 17.95 -15.64
N ARG A 108 -3.49 18.03 -14.31
CA ARG A 108 -2.70 19.04 -13.58
C ARG A 108 -1.21 18.76 -13.68
N VAL A 109 -0.81 17.48 -13.58
CA VAL A 109 0.59 17.06 -13.78
C VAL A 109 1.03 17.41 -15.19
N ARG A 110 0.26 17.04 -16.22
CA ARG A 110 0.62 17.30 -17.62
C ARG A 110 0.54 18.77 -18.03
N ALA A 111 -0.25 19.59 -17.34
CA ALA A 111 -0.21 21.04 -17.54
C ALA A 111 1.15 21.64 -17.18
N GLN A 112 1.83 21.07 -16.18
CA GLN A 112 3.16 21.51 -15.73
C GLN A 112 4.30 20.74 -16.41
N VAL A 113 4.09 19.46 -16.72
CA VAL A 113 5.07 18.57 -17.35
C VAL A 113 4.43 17.89 -18.57
N PRO A 114 4.36 18.56 -19.74
CA PRO A 114 3.60 18.07 -20.89
C PRO A 114 4.05 16.72 -21.43
N ASN A 115 5.32 16.35 -21.27
CA ASN A 115 5.88 15.06 -21.71
C ASN A 115 5.83 13.96 -20.63
N ALA A 116 5.17 14.19 -19.49
CA ALA A 116 5.02 13.17 -18.45
C ALA A 116 4.27 11.94 -18.95
N GLN A 117 4.71 10.76 -18.49
CA GLN A 117 4.06 9.47 -18.76
C GLN A 117 3.63 8.80 -17.46
N LEU A 118 2.40 8.32 -17.40
CA LEU A 118 1.86 7.48 -16.33
C LEU A 118 1.81 6.04 -16.81
N ARG A 119 2.53 5.15 -16.15
CA ARG A 119 2.48 3.70 -16.35
C ARG A 119 1.62 3.06 -15.27
N VAL A 120 0.53 2.43 -15.69
CA VAL A 120 -0.35 1.64 -14.83
C VAL A 120 -0.03 0.17 -15.06
N VAL A 121 0.70 -0.41 -14.11
CA VAL A 121 1.23 -1.78 -14.18
C VAL A 121 0.35 -2.71 -13.36
N GLY A 122 -0.38 -3.60 -14.02
CA GLY A 122 -1.34 -4.44 -13.33
C GLY A 122 -2.28 -5.19 -14.26
N LYS A 123 -2.55 -6.45 -13.92
CA LYS A 123 -3.47 -7.31 -14.66
C LYS A 123 -4.90 -6.78 -14.63
N ASN A 124 -5.66 -7.13 -15.67
CA ASN A 124 -7.10 -6.90 -15.79
C ASN A 124 -7.56 -5.43 -15.67
N PRO A 125 -6.92 -4.45 -16.35
CA PRO A 125 -7.44 -3.09 -16.36
C PRO A 125 -8.83 -3.06 -16.99
N PRO A 126 -9.81 -2.33 -16.41
CA PRO A 126 -11.13 -2.22 -17.01
C PRO A 126 -11.06 -1.67 -18.43
N THR A 127 -11.66 -2.38 -19.39
CA THR A 127 -11.65 -2.01 -20.80
C THR A 127 -12.12 -0.57 -21.03
N ALA A 128 -13.16 -0.15 -20.29
CA ALA A 128 -13.69 1.20 -20.36
C ALA A 128 -12.69 2.28 -19.92
N LEU A 129 -11.72 1.97 -19.06
CA LEU A 129 -10.67 2.90 -18.65
C LEU A 129 -9.53 2.93 -19.68
N VAL A 130 -9.15 1.77 -20.21
CA VAL A 130 -8.10 1.65 -21.25
C VAL A 130 -8.51 2.35 -22.55
N GLN A 131 -9.76 2.14 -23.00
CA GLN A 131 -10.29 2.70 -24.25
C GLN A 131 -10.39 4.23 -24.27
N ARG A 132 -10.23 4.90 -23.11
CA ARG A 132 -10.19 6.37 -23.05
C ARG A 132 -8.96 6.95 -23.73
N ASN A 133 -7.90 6.16 -23.93
CA ASN A 133 -6.66 6.58 -24.58
C ASN A 133 -6.14 7.93 -24.06
N VAL A 134 -6.14 8.09 -22.73
CA VAL A 134 -5.77 9.35 -22.10
C VAL A 134 -4.31 9.67 -22.46
N PRO A 135 -4.04 10.86 -23.01
CA PRO A 135 -2.70 11.21 -23.45
C PRO A 135 -1.65 11.05 -22.33
N GLY A 136 -0.57 10.33 -22.62
CA GLY A 136 0.52 10.07 -21.68
C GLY A 136 0.22 8.96 -20.66
N VAL A 137 -0.89 8.25 -20.75
CA VAL A 137 -1.21 7.10 -19.87
C VAL A 137 -1.03 5.80 -20.63
N VAL A 138 -0.29 4.85 -20.04
CA VAL A 138 -0.06 3.52 -20.59
C VAL A 138 -0.50 2.48 -19.57
N PHE A 139 -1.38 1.57 -19.99
CA PHE A 139 -1.73 0.37 -19.22
C PHE A 139 -0.93 -0.80 -19.77
N THR A 140 -0.09 -1.44 -18.94
CA THR A 140 0.71 -2.58 -19.39
C THR A 140 -0.08 -3.89 -19.38
N GLY A 141 -1.14 -3.97 -18.57
CA GLY A 141 -1.78 -5.23 -18.24
C GLY A 141 -0.90 -6.08 -17.33
N PHE A 142 -1.03 -7.41 -17.45
CA PHE A 142 -0.15 -8.35 -16.75
C PHE A 142 1.26 -8.26 -17.36
N VAL A 143 2.27 -8.29 -16.49
CA VAL A 143 3.69 -8.28 -16.85
C VAL A 143 4.38 -9.35 -16.01
N ASP A 144 5.40 -9.99 -16.56
CA ASP A 144 6.17 -11.01 -15.83
C ASP A 144 6.97 -10.38 -14.68
N ASP A 145 7.43 -9.14 -14.87
CA ASP A 145 8.21 -8.40 -13.88
C ASP A 145 7.81 -6.92 -13.83
N VAL A 146 7.35 -6.48 -12.65
CA VAL A 146 6.96 -5.08 -12.42
C VAL A 146 8.17 -4.12 -12.41
N ARG A 147 9.37 -4.63 -12.13
CA ARG A 147 10.61 -3.84 -11.97
C ARG A 147 10.99 -3.19 -13.30
N ASP A 148 10.81 -3.89 -14.41
CA ASP A 148 11.14 -3.40 -15.76
C ASP A 148 10.30 -2.18 -16.17
N HIS A 149 9.15 -1.99 -15.53
CA HIS A 149 8.26 -0.86 -15.78
C HIS A 149 8.36 0.26 -14.75
N ALA A 150 9.02 0.00 -13.61
CA ALA A 150 9.04 0.88 -12.45
C ALA A 150 10.41 1.49 -12.16
N ARG A 151 11.52 0.83 -12.50
CA ARG A 151 12.90 1.24 -12.12
C ARG A 151 13.29 2.64 -12.57
N ASP A 152 12.82 3.08 -13.73
CA ASP A 152 13.11 4.40 -14.30
C ASP A 152 12.08 5.48 -13.89
N ALA A 153 11.15 5.16 -12.99
CA ALA A 153 10.13 6.10 -12.56
C ALA A 153 10.70 7.16 -11.60
N GLN A 154 10.32 8.41 -11.85
CA GLN A 154 10.62 9.55 -10.98
C GLN A 154 9.62 9.71 -9.83
N ALA A 155 8.46 9.06 -9.92
CA ALA A 155 7.47 9.00 -8.86
C ALA A 155 6.70 7.69 -8.91
N PHE A 156 6.57 7.03 -7.77
CA PHE A 156 5.64 5.92 -7.55
C PHE A 156 4.40 6.45 -6.84
N VAL A 157 3.22 6.34 -7.44
CA VAL A 157 1.98 6.92 -6.90
C VAL A 157 1.08 5.86 -6.30
N ILE A 158 0.48 6.16 -5.14
CA ILE A 158 -0.53 5.33 -4.49
C ILE A 158 -1.77 6.20 -4.20
N PRO A 159 -2.62 6.45 -5.21
CA PRO A 159 -3.73 7.42 -5.12
C PRO A 159 -5.00 6.82 -4.51
N LEU A 160 -4.87 5.87 -3.59
CA LEU A 160 -6.03 5.13 -3.08
C LEU A 160 -6.89 6.01 -2.18
N ARG A 161 -8.20 6.02 -2.39
CA ARG A 161 -9.15 6.77 -1.54
C ARG A 161 -9.95 5.87 -0.63
N VAL A 162 -9.92 4.57 -0.92
CA VAL A 162 -10.63 3.50 -0.22
C VAL A 162 -9.74 2.27 -0.13
N GLY A 163 -10.18 1.27 0.64
CA GLY A 163 -9.53 -0.04 0.74
C GLY A 163 -8.87 -0.32 2.09
N GLY A 164 -8.57 -1.58 2.37
CA GLY A 164 -7.91 -2.05 3.60
C GLY A 164 -6.79 -3.03 3.28
N GLY A 165 -6.11 -3.57 4.31
CA GLY A 165 -4.98 -4.47 4.16
C GLY A 165 -3.62 -3.76 3.98
N THR A 166 -2.53 -4.48 4.18
CA THR A 166 -1.18 -3.90 4.12
C THR A 166 -0.81 -3.54 2.69
N ARG A 167 -0.27 -2.33 2.51
CA ARG A 167 0.04 -1.74 1.19
C ARG A 167 1.43 -2.18 0.73
N ILE A 168 1.60 -3.48 0.49
CA ILE A 168 2.90 -4.11 0.17
C ILE A 168 3.63 -3.38 -0.97
N LYS A 169 2.89 -2.92 -1.98
CA LYS A 169 3.41 -2.12 -3.11
C LYS A 169 4.25 -0.91 -2.70
N ALA A 170 3.96 -0.31 -1.54
CA ALA A 170 4.74 0.81 -1.04
C ALA A 170 6.13 0.34 -0.59
N PHE A 171 6.23 -0.77 0.15
CA PHE A 171 7.51 -1.31 0.56
C PHE A 171 8.29 -1.89 -0.62
N GLU A 172 7.64 -2.49 -1.62
CA GLU A 172 8.29 -2.90 -2.87
C GLU A 172 8.90 -1.69 -3.60
N ALA A 173 8.14 -0.59 -3.73
CA ALA A 173 8.62 0.65 -4.33
C ALA A 173 9.80 1.26 -3.54
N MET A 174 9.66 1.35 -2.22
CA MET A 174 10.71 1.85 -1.31
C MET A 174 11.96 0.96 -1.35
N ALA A 175 11.80 -0.37 -1.41
CA ALA A 175 12.90 -1.32 -1.57
C ALA A 175 13.65 -1.10 -2.89
N MET A 176 12.94 -0.86 -3.99
CA MET A 176 13.55 -0.52 -5.27
C MET A 176 14.20 0.88 -5.30
N GLY A 177 13.97 1.71 -4.29
CA GLY A 177 14.45 3.08 -4.24
C GLY A 177 13.57 4.07 -5.00
N LEU A 178 12.32 3.73 -5.30
CA LEU A 178 11.40 4.64 -5.96
C LEU A 178 10.84 5.65 -4.95
N PRO A 179 10.87 6.95 -5.27
CA PRO A 179 10.27 7.96 -4.40
C PRO A 179 8.74 7.87 -4.47
N VAL A 180 8.10 7.72 -3.31
CA VAL A 180 6.66 7.42 -3.22
C VAL A 180 5.86 8.70 -2.94
N VAL A 181 4.74 8.88 -3.65
CA VAL A 181 3.66 9.80 -3.30
C VAL A 181 2.42 8.97 -2.99
N SER A 182 1.79 9.21 -1.85
CA SER A 182 0.60 8.46 -1.45
C SER A 182 -0.42 9.37 -0.78
N THR A 183 -1.69 9.02 -0.93
CA THR A 183 -2.74 9.50 -0.03
C THR A 183 -2.54 8.91 1.37
N THR A 184 -3.22 9.49 2.36
CA THR A 184 -3.27 8.93 3.72
C THR A 184 -3.82 7.51 3.72
N ILE A 185 -4.84 7.21 2.90
CA ILE A 185 -5.43 5.86 2.79
C ILE A 185 -4.52 4.88 2.01
N GLY A 186 -3.71 5.40 1.09
CA GLY A 186 -2.76 4.61 0.30
C GLY A 186 -1.56 4.10 1.11
N ILE A 187 -1.25 4.73 2.24
CA ILE A 187 -0.13 4.38 3.12
C ILE A 187 -0.58 3.94 4.53
N GLU A 188 -1.90 3.82 4.75
CA GLU A 188 -2.47 3.49 6.06
C GLU A 188 -1.89 2.18 6.61
N GLY A 189 -1.45 2.21 7.87
CA GLY A 189 -0.93 1.04 8.57
C GLY A 189 0.53 0.71 8.29
N LEU A 190 1.22 1.50 7.46
CA LEU A 190 2.67 1.42 7.31
C LEU A 190 3.35 2.36 8.31
N ASP A 191 4.43 1.88 8.92
CA ASP A 191 5.20 2.67 9.89
C ASP A 191 6.27 3.50 9.17
N VAL A 192 5.81 4.52 8.45
CA VAL A 192 6.60 5.40 7.58
C VAL A 192 6.28 6.87 7.84
N ASP A 193 7.30 7.72 7.86
CA ASP A 193 7.17 9.16 8.07
C ASP A 193 7.06 9.97 6.77
N ASP A 194 6.08 10.87 6.77
CA ASP A 194 5.85 11.87 5.72
C ASP A 194 7.00 12.88 5.66
N GLY A 195 7.50 13.18 4.45
CA GLY A 195 8.65 14.04 4.21
C GLY A 195 10.02 13.39 4.43
N THR A 196 10.04 12.16 4.96
CA THR A 196 11.28 11.37 5.18
C THR A 196 11.33 10.15 4.29
N HIS A 197 10.29 9.29 4.29
CA HIS A 197 10.25 8.07 3.49
C HIS A 197 9.38 8.21 2.24
N PHE A 198 8.40 9.10 2.27
CA PHE A 198 7.46 9.35 1.17
C PHE A 198 6.89 10.77 1.26
N LEU A 199 6.13 11.20 0.26
CA LEU A 199 5.31 12.40 0.32
C LEU A 199 3.84 12.02 0.49
N ARG A 200 3.23 12.50 1.57
CA ARG A 200 1.78 12.41 1.74
C ARG A 200 1.09 13.52 0.97
N ALA A 201 0.06 13.16 0.22
CA ALA A 201 -0.76 14.11 -0.52
C ALA A 201 -2.20 13.62 -0.63
N ASP A 202 -3.14 14.36 -0.05
CA ASP A 202 -4.56 14.05 -0.11
C ASP A 202 -5.29 15.03 -1.04
N GLY A 203 -6.09 14.48 -1.95
CA GLY A 203 -6.84 15.26 -2.94
C GLY A 203 -6.03 15.58 -4.21
N ALA A 204 -6.75 16.04 -5.23
CA ALA A 204 -6.23 16.09 -6.58
C ALA A 204 -5.06 17.08 -6.77
N SER A 205 -5.17 18.27 -6.18
CA SER A 205 -4.11 19.29 -6.28
C SER A 205 -2.84 18.84 -5.58
N ALA A 206 -2.95 18.40 -4.31
CA ALA A 206 -1.78 17.99 -3.54
C ALA A 206 -1.03 16.82 -4.19
N LEU A 207 -1.75 15.84 -4.74
CA LEU A 207 -1.13 14.72 -5.46
C LEU A 207 -0.40 15.18 -6.71
N ALA A 208 -0.99 16.12 -7.47
CA ALA A 208 -0.35 16.67 -8.65
C ALA A 208 0.92 17.43 -8.28
N ASP A 209 0.85 18.30 -7.27
CA ASP A 209 1.96 19.14 -6.83
C ASP A 209 3.10 18.28 -6.27
N ALA A 210 2.80 17.25 -5.47
CA ALA A 210 3.80 16.31 -4.96
C ALA A 210 4.44 15.49 -6.09
N THR A 211 3.65 15.06 -7.08
CA THR A 211 4.18 14.33 -8.25
C THR A 211 5.10 15.21 -9.08
N VAL A 212 4.69 16.44 -9.40
CA VAL A 212 5.51 17.39 -10.15
C VAL A 212 6.78 17.74 -9.37
N LYS A 213 6.69 17.90 -8.05
CA LYS A 213 7.85 18.13 -7.19
C LYS A 213 8.85 16.99 -7.29
N LEU A 214 8.39 15.72 -7.22
CA LEU A 214 9.29 14.58 -7.38
C LEU A 214 9.87 14.48 -8.78
N ILE A 215 9.14 14.84 -9.84
CA ILE A 215 9.67 14.90 -11.21
C ILE A 215 10.81 15.94 -11.29
N ALA A 216 10.63 17.11 -10.70
CA ALA A 216 11.57 18.22 -10.81
C ALA A 216 12.81 18.12 -9.90
N ASP A 217 12.68 17.52 -8.71
CA ASP A 217 13.70 17.57 -7.66
C ASP A 217 14.39 16.21 -7.44
N GLY A 218 15.49 15.97 -8.16
CA GLY A 218 16.29 14.75 -8.03
C GLY A 218 16.95 14.58 -6.66
N ASN A 219 17.30 15.67 -5.98
CA ASN A 219 17.87 15.60 -4.62
C ASN A 219 16.83 15.13 -3.61
N LEU A 220 15.60 15.62 -3.72
CA LEU A 220 14.49 15.14 -2.92
C LEU A 220 14.20 13.67 -3.19
N ARG A 221 14.16 13.25 -4.47
CA ARG A 221 13.98 11.83 -4.83
C ARG A 221 15.02 10.97 -4.13
N LEU A 222 16.30 11.33 -4.25
CA LEU A 222 17.41 10.57 -3.67
C LEU A 222 17.32 10.51 -2.14
N LYS A 223 16.99 11.64 -1.49
CA LYS A 223 16.82 11.71 -0.04
C LYS A 223 15.70 10.77 0.45
N LEU A 224 14.51 10.85 -0.15
CA LEU A 224 13.37 10.01 0.23
C LEU A 224 13.67 8.53 -0.05
N SER A 225 14.24 8.24 -1.23
CA SER A 225 14.61 6.89 -1.66
C SER A 225 15.56 6.20 -0.68
N ARG A 226 16.63 6.88 -0.26
CA ARG A 226 17.60 6.32 0.69
C ARG A 226 16.99 6.03 2.04
N ALA A 227 16.31 7.02 2.62
CA ALA A 227 15.69 6.85 3.94
C ALA A 227 14.63 5.73 3.93
N ALA A 228 13.81 5.66 2.87
CA ALA A 228 12.81 4.61 2.74
C ALA A 228 13.43 3.22 2.56
N ARG A 229 14.52 3.11 1.79
CA ARG A 229 15.27 1.86 1.64
C ARG A 229 15.86 1.40 2.97
N GLU A 230 16.54 2.29 3.69
CA GLU A 230 17.14 2.01 5.00
C GLU A 230 16.09 1.46 6.00
N LEU A 231 14.90 2.09 6.04
CA LEU A 231 13.79 1.60 6.86
C LEU A 231 13.35 0.18 6.45
N VAL A 232 13.17 -0.05 5.14
CA VAL A 232 12.72 -1.33 4.62
C VAL A 232 13.73 -2.45 4.89
N GLU A 233 15.02 -2.18 4.73
CA GLU A 233 16.09 -3.13 5.08
C GLU A 233 16.09 -3.45 6.58
N ALA A 234 15.94 -2.44 7.42
CA ALA A 234 16.00 -2.62 8.87
C ALA A 234 14.80 -3.39 9.45
N ARG A 235 13.62 -3.32 8.81
CA ARG A 235 12.36 -3.75 9.46
C ARG A 235 11.45 -4.63 8.62
N PHE A 236 11.53 -4.52 7.30
CA PHE A 236 10.54 -5.11 6.38
C PHE A 236 11.18 -6.06 5.37
N GLY A 237 12.46 -6.43 5.52
CA GLY A 237 13.09 -7.47 4.72
C GLY A 237 12.49 -8.86 4.99
N HIS A 238 12.34 -9.69 3.96
CA HIS A 238 11.79 -11.05 4.09
C HIS A 238 12.55 -11.92 5.11
N ARG A 239 13.87 -11.74 5.25
CA ARG A 239 14.69 -12.42 6.28
C ARG A 239 14.30 -11.99 7.69
N VAL A 240 14.10 -10.70 7.92
CA VAL A 240 13.62 -10.17 9.21
C VAL A 240 12.25 -10.75 9.56
N ALA A 241 11.33 -10.78 8.59
CA ALA A 241 10.01 -11.39 8.79
C ALA A 241 10.12 -12.89 9.09
N ALA A 242 10.99 -13.62 8.39
CA ALA A 242 11.25 -15.04 8.64
C ALA A 242 11.84 -15.30 10.04
N ASP A 243 12.78 -14.47 10.49
CA ASP A 243 13.39 -14.59 11.82
C ASP A 243 12.35 -14.36 12.92
N VAL A 244 11.52 -13.32 12.79
CA VAL A 244 10.40 -13.04 13.72
C VAL A 244 9.41 -14.20 13.72
N PHE A 245 9.07 -14.74 12.55
CA PHE A 245 8.18 -15.89 12.46
C PHE A 245 8.78 -17.13 13.14
N GLY A 246 10.07 -17.40 12.92
CA GLY A 246 10.80 -18.49 13.58
C GLY A 246 10.77 -18.37 15.10
N GLN A 247 10.96 -17.16 15.64
CA GLN A 247 10.84 -16.91 17.08
C GLN A 247 9.43 -17.21 17.60
N ILE A 248 8.38 -16.76 16.89
CA ILE A 248 6.99 -17.05 17.27
C ILE A 248 6.71 -18.56 17.27
N LEU A 249 7.25 -19.31 16.31
CA LEU A 249 7.11 -20.77 16.25
C LEU A 249 7.81 -21.45 17.42
N MET A 250 9.03 -21.04 17.76
CA MET A 250 9.76 -21.60 18.91
C MET A 250 9.02 -21.33 20.22
N GLU A 251 8.53 -20.10 20.44
CA GLU A 251 7.70 -19.77 21.60
C GLU A 251 6.41 -20.61 21.67
N ALA A 252 5.83 -20.96 20.52
CA ALA A 252 4.62 -21.79 20.46
C ALA A 252 4.91 -23.24 20.86
N ILE A 253 6.06 -23.78 20.44
CA ILE A 253 6.53 -25.12 20.81
C ILE A 253 6.82 -25.17 22.32
N GLU A 254 7.55 -24.19 22.85
CA GLU A 254 7.86 -24.10 24.28
C GLU A 254 6.60 -23.97 25.14
N ALA A 255 5.60 -23.23 24.69
CA ALA A 255 4.33 -23.09 25.41
C ALA A 255 3.43 -24.34 25.32
N ALA A 256 3.73 -25.28 24.42
CA ALA A 256 2.99 -26.52 24.23
C ALA A 256 3.66 -27.74 24.90
N ALA A 257 4.93 -27.60 25.30
CA ALA A 257 5.70 -28.60 26.04
C ALA A 257 5.38 -28.55 27.54
#